data_AF-A0A645II52-F1
#
_entry.id   AF-A0A645II52-F1
#
_cell.length_a   1.000
_cell.length_b   1.000
_cell.length_c   1.000
_cell.angle_alpha   90.00
_cell.angle_beta   90.00
_cell.angle_gamma   90.00
#
_symmetry.space_group_name_H-M   'P 1'
#
loop_
_entity.id
_entity.type
_entity.pdbx_description
1 polymer ?
#
loop_
_entity_poly.entity_id
_entity_poly.type
_entity_poly.pdbx_seq_one_letter_code
_entity_poly.pdbx_strand_id
1 'polypeptide(L)'
;MRNILAEDNKIQQVIKLVGEDVLPDDQRLIAFTAFLIKNGYLQQNSFGSDSYSPPMKGFEILSVILEFHHKAMELVHKDIPISLIKDDESIDSITHLRELAAEDKEGFDQLRKRIDAHLERVAAERTRKLRGGE
;
A
#
# COMPACT_ATOMS: atom_id res chain seq x y z
N MET A 1 -1.19 10.93 4.78
CA MET A 1 -2.56 10.75 4.23
C MET A 1 -3.05 11.95 3.39
N ARG A 2 -3.30 13.13 3.96
CA ARG A 2 -3.90 14.27 3.22
C ARG A 2 -3.10 14.68 1.97
N ASN A 3 -1.78 14.71 2.06
CA ASN A 3 -0.91 15.00 0.91
C ASN A 3 -0.99 13.92 -0.17
N ILE A 4 -1.04 12.64 0.22
CA ILE A 4 -1.18 11.51 -0.71
C ILE A 4 -2.50 11.62 -1.50
N LEU A 5 -3.61 11.91 -0.82
CA LEU A 5 -4.91 12.08 -1.48
C LEU A 5 -4.97 13.33 -2.37
N ALA A 6 -4.34 14.42 -1.94
CA ALA A 6 -4.26 15.64 -2.75
C ALA A 6 -3.43 15.43 -4.02
N GLU A 7 -2.33 14.69 -3.92
CA GLU A 7 -1.47 14.38 -5.05
C GLU A 7 -2.12 13.36 -5.99
N ASP A 8 -2.76 12.33 -5.44
CA ASP A 8 -3.58 11.40 -6.23
C ASP A 8 -4.64 12.14 -7.06
N ASN A 9 -5.33 13.15 -6.51
CA ASN A 9 -6.30 13.93 -7.29
C ASN A 9 -5.69 14.59 -8.54
N LYS A 10 -4.43 15.03 -8.48
CA LYS A 10 -3.71 15.57 -9.64
C LYS A 10 -3.32 14.45 -10.60
N ILE A 11 -2.77 13.36 -10.06
CA ILE A 11 -2.34 12.17 -10.83
C ILE A 11 -3.53 11.58 -11.61
N GLN A 12 -4.72 11.50 -11.01
CA GLN A 12 -5.93 11.03 -11.68
C GLN A 12 -6.32 11.89 -12.89
N GLN A 13 -5.97 13.18 -12.94
CA GLN A 13 -6.17 13.98 -14.15
C GLN A 13 -5.20 13.57 -15.25
N VAL A 14 -3.95 13.27 -14.89
CA VAL A 14 -2.94 12.79 -15.84
C VAL A 14 -3.32 11.41 -16.39
N ILE A 15 -3.71 10.47 -15.51
CA ILE A 15 -4.16 9.12 -15.92
C ILE A 15 -5.27 9.19 -16.97
N LYS A 16 -6.25 10.08 -16.81
CA LYS A 16 -7.34 10.27 -17.77
C LYS A 16 -6.89 10.74 -19.16
N LEU A 17 -5.75 11.42 -19.24
CA LEU A 17 -5.24 11.97 -20.49
C LEU A 17 -4.32 10.99 -21.22
N VAL A 18 -3.48 10.27 -20.48
CA VAL A 18 -2.36 9.52 -21.08
C VAL A 18 -2.28 8.04 -20.66
N GLY A 19 -3.11 7.59 -19.72
CA GLY A 19 -3.03 6.25 -19.13
C GLY A 19 -2.19 6.20 -17.85
N GLU A 20 -2.34 5.14 -17.06
CA GLU A 20 -1.56 4.92 -15.83
C GLU A 20 -0.17 4.33 -16.12
N ASP A 21 -0.05 3.56 -17.20
CA ASP A 21 1.15 2.83 -17.61
C ASP A 21 2.31 3.74 -18.04
N VAL A 22 2.00 4.97 -18.45
CA VAL A 22 3.00 5.98 -18.82
C VAL A 22 3.53 6.80 -17.64
N LEU A 23 2.93 6.64 -16.45
CA LEU A 23 3.35 7.40 -15.28
C LEU A 23 4.65 6.86 -14.69
N PRO A 24 5.50 7.74 -14.14
CA PRO A 24 6.60 7.36 -13.27
C PRO A 24 6.14 6.50 -12.08
N ASP A 25 6.98 5.56 -11.65
CA ASP A 25 6.60 4.58 -10.62
C ASP A 25 6.32 5.21 -9.24
N ASP A 26 6.93 6.35 -8.93
CA ASP A 26 6.63 7.14 -7.72
C ASP A 26 5.19 7.69 -7.76
N GLN A 27 4.74 8.21 -8.90
CA GLN A 27 3.36 8.67 -9.09
C GLN A 27 2.37 7.52 -9.07
N ARG A 28 2.71 6.40 -9.71
CA ARG A 28 1.91 5.17 -9.64
C ARG A 28 1.79 4.67 -8.21
N LEU A 29 2.86 4.79 -7.40
CA LEU A 29 2.85 4.40 -6.00
C LEU A 29 1.95 5.30 -5.16
N ILE A 30 1.95 6.61 -5.42
CA ILE A 30 1.04 7.55 -4.78
C ILE A 30 -0.41 7.19 -5.10
N ALA A 31 -0.74 6.94 -6.38
CA ALA A 31 -2.08 6.54 -6.80
C ALA A 31 -2.52 5.22 -6.15
N PHE A 32 -1.62 4.22 -6.12
CA PHE A 32 -1.88 2.95 -5.46
C PHE A 32 -2.07 3.09 -3.95
N THR A 33 -1.25 3.89 -3.29
CA THR A 33 -1.40 4.17 -1.85
C THR A 33 -2.72 4.90 -1.58
N ALA A 34 -3.12 5.84 -2.44
CA ALA A 34 -4.43 6.48 -2.34
C ALA A 34 -5.58 5.50 -2.53
N PHE A 35 -5.44 4.52 -3.42
CA PHE A 35 -6.39 3.41 -3.55
C PHE A 35 -6.49 2.60 -2.25
N LEU A 36 -5.37 2.24 -1.60
CA LEU A 36 -5.39 1.54 -0.31
C LEU A 36 -6.07 2.38 0.79
N ILE A 37 -5.79 3.68 0.86
CA ILE A 37 -6.45 4.59 1.81
C ILE A 37 -7.97 4.63 1.55
N LYS A 38 -8.40 4.76 0.30
CA LYS A 38 -9.82 4.88 -0.05
C LYS A 38 -10.58 3.58 0.26
N ASN A 39 -10.03 2.42 -0.11
CA ASN A 39 -10.74 1.15 -0.02
C ASN A 39 -10.49 0.43 1.32
N GLY A 40 -9.29 0.53 1.89
CA GLY A 40 -8.94 -0.10 3.16
C GLY A 40 -9.34 0.71 4.41
N TYR A 41 -9.37 2.05 4.32
CA TYR A 41 -9.65 2.92 5.47
C TYR A 41 -10.94 3.75 5.34
N LEU A 42 -11.15 4.44 4.22
CA LEU A 42 -12.28 5.39 4.08
C LEU A 42 -13.63 4.73 3.74
N GLN A 43 -13.64 3.65 2.98
CA GLN A 43 -14.87 2.92 2.65
C GLN A 43 -15.35 2.09 3.85
N GLN A 44 -16.15 2.71 4.70
CA GLN A 44 -16.88 2.03 5.77
C GLN A 44 -18.26 1.60 5.28
N ASN A 45 -18.58 0.30 5.36
CA ASN A 45 -19.93 -0.17 5.09
C ASN A 45 -20.83 0.13 6.29
N SER A 46 -21.80 1.03 6.13
CA SER A 46 -22.77 1.39 7.19
C SER A 46 -23.64 0.21 7.67
N PHE A 47 -23.70 -0.88 6.92
CA PHE A 47 -24.55 -2.06 7.17
C PHE A 47 -23.78 -3.34 7.57
N GLY A 48 -22.45 -3.27 7.76
CA GLY A 48 -21.62 -4.43 8.10
C GLY A 48 -21.16 -4.47 9.56
N SER A 49 -20.32 -5.46 9.89
CA SER A 49 -19.59 -5.54 11.17
C SER A 49 -18.74 -4.29 11.49
N ASP A 50 -18.48 -3.44 10.48
CA ASP A 50 -17.79 -2.16 10.58
C ASP A 50 -18.71 -0.95 10.89
N SER A 51 -20.01 -1.15 11.16
CA SER A 51 -20.96 -0.05 11.43
C SER A 51 -20.55 0.82 12.65
N TYR A 52 -19.72 0.28 13.55
CA TYR A 52 -19.03 1.03 14.60
C TYR A 52 -17.59 0.53 14.75
N SER A 53 -16.64 1.24 14.11
CA SER A 53 -15.20 0.94 14.23
C SER A 53 -14.54 1.87 15.25
N PRO A 54 -13.89 1.35 16.31
CA PRO A 54 -13.17 2.18 17.27
C PRO A 54 -12.07 3.01 16.58
N PRO A 55 -11.83 4.27 17.01
CA PRO A 55 -10.77 5.10 16.44
C PRO A 55 -9.40 4.41 16.39
N MET A 56 -9.09 3.58 17.38
CA MET A 56 -7.85 2.80 17.45
C MET A 56 -7.66 1.87 16.25
N LYS A 57 -8.71 1.14 15.84
CA LYS A 57 -8.65 0.24 14.67
C LYS A 57 -8.36 1.03 13.40
N GLY A 58 -9.01 2.19 13.25
CA GLY A 58 -8.72 3.11 12.15
C GLY A 58 -7.26 3.57 12.10
N PHE A 59 -6.69 3.91 13.27
CA PHE A 59 -5.27 4.26 13.38
C PHE A 59 -4.35 3.11 12.95
N GLU A 60 -4.63 1.88 13.36
CA GLU A 60 -3.84 0.70 12.98
C GLU A 60 -3.86 0.45 11.47
N ILE A 61 -5.04 0.47 10.86
CA ILE A 61 -5.19 0.32 9.40
C ILE A 61 -4.37 1.39 8.67
N LEU A 62 -4.51 2.65 9.08
CA LEU A 62 -3.79 3.75 8.46
C LEU A 62 -2.27 3.63 8.67
N SER A 63 -1.84 3.18 9.85
CA SER A 63 -0.42 2.93 10.15
C SER A 63 0.17 1.87 9.22
N VAL A 64 -0.51 0.74 9.00
CA VAL A 64 -0.06 -0.29 8.04
C VAL A 64 0.10 0.29 6.64
N ILE A 65 -0.89 1.05 6.15
CA ILE A 65 -0.86 1.65 4.81
C ILE A 65 0.32 2.64 4.68
N LEU A 66 0.55 3.48 5.69
CA LEU A 66 1.61 4.48 5.64
C LEU A 66 3.01 3.86 5.77
N GLU A 67 3.17 2.81 6.58
CA GLU A 67 4.43 2.06 6.67
C GLU A 67 4.76 1.36 5.36
N PHE A 68 3.77 0.70 4.74
CA PHE A 68 3.91 0.16 3.39
C PHE A 68 4.35 1.26 2.41
N HIS A 69 3.66 2.41 2.40
CA HIS A 69 3.98 3.51 1.49
C HIS A 69 5.43 3.99 1.64
N HIS A 70 5.91 4.19 2.86
CA HIS A 70 7.29 4.63 3.11
C HIS A 70 8.30 3.61 2.60
N LYS A 71 8.15 2.33 2.95
CA LYS A 71 9.07 1.27 2.51
C LYS A 71 9.03 1.08 1.00
N ALA A 72 7.85 1.08 0.40
CA ALA A 72 7.68 0.98 -1.05
C ALA A 72 8.33 2.16 -1.78
N MET A 73 8.23 3.37 -1.25
CA MET A 73 8.85 4.56 -1.84
C MET A 73 10.38 4.45 -1.85
N GLU A 74 10.97 3.93 -0.78
CA GLU A 74 12.41 3.65 -0.74
C GLU A 74 12.85 2.63 -1.80
N LEU A 75 12.01 1.63 -2.10
CA LEU A 75 12.28 0.65 -3.16
C LEU A 75 12.14 1.28 -4.55
N VAL A 76 11.09 2.07 -4.78
CA VAL A 76 10.88 2.79 -6.04
C VAL A 76 12.04 3.75 -6.33
N HIS A 77 12.55 4.46 -5.31
CA HIS A 77 13.74 5.31 -5.45
C HIS A 77 15.03 4.53 -5.74
N LYS A 78 15.03 3.21 -5.58
CA LYS A 78 16.11 2.29 -5.98
C LYS A 78 15.82 1.61 -7.33
N ASP A 79 14.98 2.22 -8.16
CA ASP A 79 14.56 1.74 -9.47
C ASP A 79 13.89 0.35 -9.45
N ILE A 80 13.29 -0.02 -8.31
CA ILE A 80 12.50 -1.25 -8.22
C ILE A 80 11.08 -0.96 -8.74
N PRO A 81 10.61 -1.68 -9.76
CA PRO A 81 9.31 -1.43 -10.34
C PRO A 81 8.17 -1.63 -9.35
N ILE A 82 7.23 -0.69 -9.30
CA ILE A 82 6.01 -0.81 -8.47
C ILE A 82 5.23 -2.08 -8.78
N SER A 83 5.25 -2.53 -10.04
CA SER A 83 4.57 -3.76 -10.45
C SER A 83 5.00 -4.98 -9.66
N LEU A 84 6.25 -5.03 -9.17
CA LEU A 84 6.74 -6.12 -8.32
C LEU A 84 6.40 -5.92 -6.85
N ILE A 85 6.37 -4.67 -6.41
CA ILE A 85 6.05 -4.28 -5.04
C ILE A 85 4.58 -4.60 -4.72
N LYS A 86 3.69 -4.44 -5.70
CA LYS A 86 2.25 -4.72 -5.54
C LYS A 86 1.88 -6.19 -5.79
N ASP A 87 2.79 -7.00 -6.30
CA ASP A 87 2.53 -8.39 -6.73
C ASP A 87 2.67 -9.36 -5.55
N ASP A 88 1.77 -9.20 -4.58
CA ASP A 88 1.71 -10.05 -3.39
C ASP A 88 0.34 -9.99 -2.70
N GLU A 89 -0.13 -11.15 -2.28
CA GLU A 89 -1.39 -11.30 -1.56
C GLU A 89 -1.43 -10.47 -0.26
N SER A 90 -0.28 -10.25 0.39
CA SER A 90 -0.23 -9.41 1.60
C SER A 90 -0.51 -7.94 1.31
N ILE A 91 -0.23 -7.44 0.11
CA ILE A 91 -0.57 -6.07 -0.28
C ILE A 91 -2.07 -5.96 -0.58
N ASP A 92 -2.64 -6.93 -1.29
CA ASP A 92 -4.09 -6.98 -1.55
C ASP A 92 -4.90 -7.07 -0.25
N SER A 93 -4.39 -7.85 0.71
CA SER A 93 -4.96 -8.03 2.05
C SER A 93 -5.11 -6.72 2.84
N ILE A 94 -4.35 -5.67 2.52
CA ILE A 94 -4.47 -4.36 3.21
C ILE A 94 -5.89 -3.80 3.07
N THR A 95 -6.56 -4.04 1.94
CA THR A 95 -7.94 -3.57 1.71
C THR A 95 -8.98 -4.30 2.57
N HIS A 96 -8.61 -5.47 3.10
CA HIS A 96 -9.45 -6.34 3.94
C HIS A 96 -9.20 -6.17 5.44
N LEU A 97 -8.21 -5.35 5.86
CA LEU A 97 -7.91 -5.14 7.30
C LEU A 97 -9.11 -4.67 8.13
N ARG A 98 -10.04 -3.99 7.48
CA ARG A 98 -11.31 -3.59 8.08
C ARG A 98 -12.17 -4.78 8.53
N GLU A 99 -12.00 -5.97 7.97
CA GLU A 99 -12.75 -7.17 8.37
C GLU A 99 -12.24 -7.77 9.70
N LEU A 100 -11.01 -7.43 10.13
CA LEU A 100 -10.44 -7.88 11.41
C LEU A 100 -11.19 -7.25 12.59
N ALA A 101 -11.25 -7.97 13.71
CA ALA A 101 -11.75 -7.40 14.97
C ALA A 101 -10.80 -6.31 15.48
N ALA A 102 -11.32 -5.32 16.22
CA ALA A 102 -10.49 -4.20 16.70
C ALA A 102 -9.43 -4.65 17.73
N GLU A 103 -9.70 -5.74 18.43
CA GLU A 103 -8.85 -6.40 19.41
C GLU A 103 -7.83 -7.38 18.79
N ASP A 104 -7.94 -7.68 17.48
CA ASP A 104 -7.10 -8.66 16.80
C ASP A 104 -5.73 -8.08 16.41
N LYS A 105 -4.93 -7.78 17.43
CA LYS A 105 -3.56 -7.29 17.25
C LYS A 105 -2.69 -8.29 16.49
N GLU A 106 -2.94 -9.58 16.69
CA GLU A 106 -2.16 -10.63 16.05
C GLU A 106 -2.37 -10.64 14.53
N GLY A 107 -3.60 -10.45 14.05
CA GLY A 107 -3.91 -10.32 12.62
C GLY A 107 -3.17 -9.14 11.97
N PHE A 108 -3.15 -7.97 12.62
CA PHE A 108 -2.38 -6.81 12.14
C PHE A 108 -0.88 -7.10 12.11
N ASP A 109 -0.31 -7.69 13.17
CA ASP A 109 1.11 -8.01 13.26
C ASP A 109 1.53 -9.06 12.23
N GLN A 110 0.71 -10.09 12.02
CA GLN A 110 0.95 -11.10 10.99
C GLN A 110 0.94 -10.47 9.60
N LEU A 111 0.00 -9.57 9.31
CA LEU A 111 -0.02 -8.87 8.03
C LEU A 111 1.24 -8.01 7.83
N ARG A 112 1.62 -7.20 8.83
CA ARG A 112 2.84 -6.38 8.78
C ARG A 112 4.07 -7.24 8.46
N LYS A 113 4.22 -8.38 9.13
CA LYS A 113 5.32 -9.32 8.86
C LYS A 113 5.32 -9.86 7.43
N ARG A 114 4.15 -10.19 6.88
CA ARG A 114 4.05 -10.68 5.48
C ARG A 114 4.45 -9.59 4.48
N ILE A 115 3.95 -8.36 4.68
CA ILE A 115 4.31 -7.20 3.87
C ILE A 115 5.83 -6.97 3.92
N ASP A 116 6.40 -6.96 5.12
CA ASP A 116 7.84 -6.72 5.31
C ASP A 116 8.70 -7.80 4.65
N ALA A 117 8.34 -9.08 4.86
CA ALA A 117 9.03 -10.19 4.22
C ALA A 117 8.97 -10.11 2.68
N HIS A 118 7.81 -9.69 2.13
CA HIS A 118 7.66 -9.47 0.70
C HIS A 118 8.59 -8.35 0.19
N LEU A 119 8.55 -7.17 0.83
CA LEU A 119 9.36 -6.02 0.43
C LEU A 119 10.86 -6.31 0.54
N GLU A 120 11.29 -7.02 1.58
CA GLU A 120 12.67 -7.47 1.75
C GLU A 120 13.09 -8.45 0.64
N ARG A 121 12.22 -9.41 0.29
CA ARG A 121 12.47 -10.35 -0.81
C ARG A 121 12.65 -9.61 -2.13
N VAL A 122 11.73 -8.69 -2.46
CA VAL A 122 11.79 -7.87 -3.68
C VAL A 122 13.08 -7.04 -3.71
N ALA A 123 13.46 -6.43 -2.59
CA ALA A 123 14.71 -5.67 -2.47
C ALA A 123 15.95 -6.55 -2.69
N ALA A 124 15.99 -7.73 -2.08
CA ALA A 124 17.12 -8.66 -2.17
C ALA A 124 17.30 -9.22 -3.58
N GLU A 125 16.22 -9.63 -4.24
CA GLU A 125 16.26 -10.17 -5.61
C GLU A 125 16.83 -9.15 -6.60
N ARG A 126 16.48 -7.87 -6.44
CA ARG A 126 16.98 -6.78 -7.30
C ARG A 126 18.42 -6.43 -7.00
N THR A 127 18.80 -6.38 -5.73
CA THR A 127 20.20 -6.17 -5.31
C THR A 127 21.12 -7.27 -5.84
N ARG A 128 20.65 -8.53 -5.86
CA ARG A 128 21.43 -9.66 -6.40
C ARG A 128 21.57 -9.60 -7.92
N LYS A 129 20.52 -9.22 -8.65
CA LYS A 129 20.58 -9.06 -10.12
C LYS A 129 21.55 -7.95 -10.55
N LEU A 130 21.65 -6.87 -9.78
CA LEU A 130 22.62 -5.78 -10.02
C LEU A 130 24.07 -6.21 -9.75
N ARG A 131 24.29 -7.14 -8.82
CA ARG A 131 25.64 -7.62 -8.44
C ARG A 131 26.13 -8.83 -9.23
N GLY A 132 25.23 -9.60 -9.86
CA GLY A 132 25.55 -10.82 -10.61
C GLY A 132 25.64 -10.61 -12.13
N GLY A 133 25.58 -9.37 -12.60
CA GLY A 133 25.77 -8.99 -13.99
C GLY A 133 27.14 -8.37 -14.22
N GLU A 134 28.21 -9.15 -14.05
CA GLU A 134 29.57 -8.90 -14.55
C GLU A 134 30.08 -10.17 -15.23
#